data_AF-A0A2M7LKV9-F1
#
_entry.id   AF-A0A2M7LKV9-F1
#
_cell.length_a   1.000
_cell.length_b   1.000
_cell.length_c   1.000
_cell.angle_alpha   90.00
_cell.angle_beta   90.00
_cell.angle_gamma   90.00
#
_symmetry.space_group_name_H-M   'P 1'
#
loop_
_entity.id
_entity.type
_entity.pdbx_description
1 polymer ?
#
loop_
_entity_poly.entity_id
_entity_poly.type
_entity_poly.pdbx_seq_one_letter_code
_entity_poly.pdbx_strand_id
1 'polypeptide(L)' 'MQGISEIRNFAIIAHVDHGKSTLADRLLEITGVVSAGKHEEQMLDRNPVSRERGITIKLAPVKMLYSPTVIPAEAGIQSK' A
#
# COMPACT_ATOMS: atom_id res chain seq x y z
N MET A 1 4.24 -22.89 -2.75
CA MET A 1 2.79 -22.66 -2.94
C MET A 1 2.29 -21.99 -1.67
N GLN A 2 1.73 -20.77 -1.76
CA GLN A 2 1.12 -20.11 -0.59
C GLN A 2 -0.15 -20.85 -0.20
N GLY A 3 -0.28 -21.20 1.08
CA GLY A 3 -1.48 -21.84 1.60
C GLY A 3 -2.65 -20.85 1.62
N ILE A 4 -3.89 -21.33 1.46
CA ILE A 4 -5.09 -20.48 1.62
C ILE A 4 -5.12 -19.80 3.00
N SER A 5 -4.54 -20.46 4.01
CA SER A 5 -4.38 -19.94 5.38
C SER A 5 -3.46 -18.71 5.51
N GLU A 6 -2.69 -18.37 4.47
CA GLU A 6 -1.75 -17.25 4.46
C GLU A 6 -2.32 -16.00 3.75
N ILE A 7 -3.46 -16.12 3.09
CA ILE A 7 -4.12 -15.00 2.40
C ILE A 7 -4.95 -14.19 3.42
N ARG A 8 -4.84 -12.86 3.37
CA ARG A 8 -5.64 -11.93 4.19
C ARG A 8 -6.31 -10.90 3.28
N ASN A 9 -7.63 -11.02 3.15
CA ASN A 9 -8.45 -10.02 2.48
C ASN A 9 -8.98 -9.04 3.53
N PHE A 10 -8.74 -7.74 3.34
CA PHE A 10 -9.23 -6.69 4.23
C PHE A 10 -9.56 -5.43 3.42
N ALA A 11 -10.26 -4.50 4.05
CA ALA A 11 -10.59 -3.20 3.48
C ALA A 11 -10.27 -2.09 4.50
N ILE A 12 -9.87 -0.92 4.01
CA ILE A 12 -9.63 0.27 4.82
C ILE A 12 -10.91 1.10 4.84
N ILE A 13 -11.50 1.30 6.02
CA ILE A 13 -12.72 2.08 6.21
C ILE A 13 -12.39 3.22 7.18
N ALA A 14 -12.62 4.46 6.75
CA ALA A 14 -12.49 5.63 7.61
C ALA A 14 -13.35 6.79 7.09
N HIS A 15 -13.50 7.84 7.89
CA HIS A 15 -14.14 9.08 7.47
C HIS A 15 -13.34 9.80 6.37
N VAL A 16 -13.94 10.80 5.73
CA VAL A 16 -13.27 11.66 4.73
C VAL A 16 -12.06 12.34 5.40
N ASP A 17 -10.99 12.54 4.64
CA ASP A 17 -9.72 13.15 5.10
C ASP A 17 -8.94 12.43 6.22
N HIS A 18 -9.33 11.22 6.60
CA HIS A 18 -8.59 10.41 7.60
C HIS A 18 -7.37 9.65 7.01
N GLY A 19 -6.86 10.06 5.85
CA GLY A 19 -5.63 9.48 5.29
C GLY A 19 -5.73 8.03 4.80
N LYS A 20 -6.93 7.56 4.39
CA LYS A 20 -7.15 6.19 3.86
C LYS A 20 -6.22 5.87 2.68
N SER A 21 -6.16 6.75 1.69
CA SER A 21 -5.31 6.59 0.50
C SER A 21 -3.83 6.62 0.89
N THR A 22 -3.45 7.54 1.80
CA THR A 22 -2.08 7.62 2.34
C THR A 22 -1.66 6.33 3.07
N LEU A 23 -2.55 5.75 3.88
CA LEU A 23 -2.28 4.49 4.57
C LEU A 23 -2.08 3.33 3.56
N ALA A 24 -2.92 3.27 2.53
CA ALA A 24 -2.80 2.25 1.48
C ALA A 24 -1.46 2.37 0.73
N ASP A 25 -1.06 3.59 0.38
CA ASP A 25 0.22 3.86 -0.28
C ASP A 25 1.40 3.41 0.59
N ARG A 26 1.38 3.72 1.90
CA ARG A 26 2.42 3.27 2.85
C ARG A 26 2.48 1.75 3.03
N LEU A 27 1.35 1.06 3.02
CA LEU A 27 1.34 -0.40 3.07
C LEU A 27 2.01 -1.01 1.82
N LEU A 28 1.79 -0.40 0.65
CA LEU A 28 2.43 -0.84 -0.60
C LEU A 28 3.95 -0.57 -0.62
N GLU A 29 4.39 0.52 0.01
CA GLU A 29 5.82 0.81 0.22
C GLU A 29 6.49 -0.24 1.10
N ILE A 30 5.91 -0.50 2.28
CA ILE A 30 6.49 -1.42 3.28
C ILE A 30 6.58 -2.84 2.73
N THR A 31 5.62 -3.23 1.89
CA THR A 31 5.60 -4.55 1.24
C THR A 31 6.46 -4.63 -0.03
N GLY A 32 7.13 -3.53 -0.41
CA GLY A 32 7.98 -3.46 -1.60
C GLY A 32 7.22 -3.63 -2.92
N VAL A 33 5.89 -3.54 -2.91
CA VAL A 33 5.05 -3.58 -4.12
C VAL A 33 5.25 -2.31 -4.95
N VAL A 34 5.55 -1.20 -4.29
CA VAL A 34 5.93 0.07 -4.93
C VAL A 34 7.32 0.48 -4.42
N SER A 35 8.20 0.90 -5.32
CA SER A 35 9.54 1.36 -4.97
C SER A 35 9.50 2.72 -4.30
N ALA A 36 10.21 2.87 -3.18
CA ALA A 36 10.39 4.14 -2.49
C ALA A 36 10.84 5.23 -3.49
N GLY A 37 10.07 6.32 -3.57
CA GLY A 37 10.37 7.45 -4.46
C GLY A 37 9.70 7.44 -5.84
N LYS A 38 8.91 6.41 -6.21
CA LYS A 38 8.04 6.43 -7.41
C LYS A 38 6.57 6.74 -7.10
N HIS A 39 6.31 7.46 -6.01
CA HIS A 39 4.95 7.75 -5.58
C HIS A 39 4.44 9.03 -6.27
N GLU A 40 3.43 8.87 -7.12
CA GLU A 40 2.43 9.90 -7.20
C GLU A 40 1.56 9.80 -5.94
N GLU A 41 1.36 10.92 -5.25
CA GLU A 41 0.46 11.01 -4.10
C GLU A 41 -0.94 10.49 -4.50
N GLN A 42 -1.51 9.56 -3.70
CA GLN A 42 -2.80 8.91 -3.96
C GLN A 42 -2.79 8.03 -5.22
N MET A 43 -1.81 7.13 -5.35
CA MET A 43 -1.60 6.29 -6.53
C MET A 43 -2.81 5.41 -6.92
N LEU A 44 -3.63 5.06 -5.94
CA LEU A 44 -4.85 4.26 -6.15
C LEU A 44 -5.99 5.08 -6.76
N ASP A 45 -5.99 6.40 -6.59
CA ASP A 45 -7.02 7.32 -7.05
C ASP A 45 -6.72 7.80 -8.48
N ARG A 46 -6.81 6.88 -9.45
CA ARG A 46 -6.53 7.15 -10.88
C ARG A 46 -7.53 8.09 -11.56
N ASN A 47 -8.70 8.31 -10.95
CA ASN A 47 -9.73 9.18 -11.53
C ASN A 47 -9.39 10.64 -11.21
N PRO A 48 -9.28 11.54 -12.21
CA PRO A 48 -9.02 12.97 -11.98
C PRO A 48 -10.00 13.61 -10.99
N VAL A 49 -11.28 13.23 -11.04
CA VAL A 49 -12.33 13.73 -10.14
C VAL A 49 -12.11 13.27 -8.69
N SER A 50 -11.58 12.06 -8.51
CA SER A 50 -11.21 11.54 -7.18
C SER A 50 -10.06 12.35 -6.58
N ARG A 51 -9.04 12.62 -7.39
CA ARG A 51 -7.84 13.36 -7.00
C ARG A 51 -8.14 14.82 -6.69
N GLU A 52 -8.96 15.47 -7.52
CA GLU A 52 -9.39 16.86 -7.32
C GLU A 52 -10.21 17.04 -6.03
N ARG A 53 -11.02 16.03 -5.68
CA ARG A 53 -11.91 16.08 -4.51
C ARG A 53 -11.35 15.42 -3.25
N GLY A 54 -10.16 14.82 -3.30
CA GLY A 54 -9.57 14.08 -2.18
C GLY A 54 -10.39 12.87 -1.72
N ILE A 55 -11.19 12.26 -2.61
CA ILE A 55 -12.08 11.14 -2.28
C ILE A 55 -11.85 9.92 -3.18
N THR A 56 -11.98 8.74 -2.60
CA THR A 56 -11.97 7.47 -3.35
C THR A 56 -13.38 7.17 -3.88
N ILE A 57 -13.58 7.31 -5.19
CA ILE A 57 -14.87 7.05 -5.85
C ILE A 57 -15.00 5.58 -6.27
N LYS A 58 -13.87 4.93 -6.60
CA LYS A 58 -13.83 3.52 -7.01
C LYS A 58 -12.80 2.75 -6.21
N LEU A 59 -13.17 1.53 -5.82
CA LEU A 59 -12.26 0.60 -5.18
C LEU A 59 -11.17 0.14 -6.16
N ALA A 60 -9.92 0.27 -5.75
CA ALA A 60 -8.75 -0.24 -6.46
C ALA A 60 -8.18 -1.43 -5.66
N PRO A 61 -8.47 -2.68 -6.03
CA PRO A 61 -7.97 -3.83 -5.30
C PRO A 61 -6.47 -3.98 -5.56
N VAL A 62 -5.70 -4.18 -4.50
CA VAL A 62 -4.26 -4.42 -4.56
C VAL A 62 -3.90 -5.71 -3.85
N LYS A 63 -2.89 -6.40 -4.38
CA LYS A 63 -2.29 -7.57 -3.75
C LYS A 63 -0.89 -7.19 -3.29
N MET A 64 -0.59 -7.47 -2.03
CA MET A 64 0.72 -7.24 -1.45
C MET A 64 1.27 -8.51 -0.81
N LEU A 65 2.59 -8.67 -0.89
CA LEU A 65 3.32 -9.74 -0.22
C LEU A 65 3.85 -9.17 1.08
N TYR A 66 3.34 -9.69 2.19
CA TYR A 66 3.80 -9.30 3.52
C TYR A 66 4.67 -10.41 4.10
N SER A 67 5.91 -10.06 4.45
CA SER A 67 6.79 -10.93 5.26
C SER A 67 6.83 -10.36 6.67
N PRO A 68 6.53 -11.15 7.73
CA PRO A 68 6.59 -10.67 9.11
C PRO A 68 8.03 -10.31 9.53
N THR A 69 9.04 -10.74 8.77
CA THR A 69 10.44 -10.34 8.92
C THR A 69 10.69 -9.07 8.11
N VAL A 70 10.07 -7.95 8.49
CA VAL A 70 10.43 -6.64 7.92
C VAL A 70 11.71 -6.17 8.63
N ILE A 71 12.87 -6.43 8.01
CA ILE A 71 14.10 -5.73 8.36
C ILE A 71 14.00 -4.36 7.67
N PRO A 72 14.14 -3.23 8.38
CA PRO A 72 14.16 -1.91 7.74
C PRO A 72 15.28 -1.89 6.71
N ALA A 73 15.04 -1.29 5.54
CA ALA A 73 15.99 -1.22 4.42
C ALA A 73 17.27 -0.39 4.71
N GLU A 74 17.60 -0.18 5.98
CA GLU A 74 18.82 0.49 6.47
C GLU A 74 19.70 -0.42 7.33
N ALA A 75 19.37 -1.72 7.48
CA ALA A 75 20.31 -2.67 8.05
C ALA A 75 21.28 -3.14 6.95
N GLY A 76 22.32 -2.34 6.71
CA GLY A 76 23.49 -2.77 5.96
C GLY A 76 24.12 -4.00 6.62
N ILE A 77 23.83 -5.19 6.11
CA ILE A 77 24.65 -6.38 6.35
C ILE A 77 24.85 -7.04 4.99
N GLN A 78 26.05 -6.79 4.45
CA GLN A 78 26.62 -7.52 3.34
C GLN A 78 26.47 -9.03 3.59
N SER A 79 25.88 -9.72 2.62
CA SER A 79 26.00 -11.17 2.51
C SER A 79 27.48 -11.53 2.30
N LYS A 80 28.05 -12.21 3.29
CA LYS A 80 29.03 -13.27 3.09
C LYS A 80 28.39 -14.58 3.53
#